data_AF-A0A7W1LB75-F1
#
_entry.id   AF-A0A7W1LB75-F1
#
_cell.length_a   1.000
_cell.length_b   1.000
_cell.length_c   1.000
_cell.angle_alpha   90.00
_cell.angle_beta   90.00
_cell.angle_gamma   90.00
#
_symmetry.space_group_name_H-M   'P 1'
#
loop_
_entity.id
_entity.type
_entity.pdbx_description
1 polymer ?
#
loop_
_entity_poly.entity_id
_entity_poly.type
_entity_poly.pdbx_seq_one_letter_code
_entity_poly.pdbx_strand_id
1 'polypeptide(L)'
;MSSSQKQRLPNQRQMAQTNNRALQEIHLSENPAAETPEEKFPEKPSYLKYTFANPYNLTLLGGALLASALTLNPLIAVAALGLEGLWVLHGSQSRFMQRMLWDPMYEKERLEYEQRRRMEQVEKLGQGGQNRVLQLIEKEKQIQQLAMQNPSFTGDLLRHEITKTHNLVNAFIDLAVTCSRYENYLASIDLKQIEATRSHWQQF
;
A
#
# COMPACT_ATOMS: atom_id res chain seq x y z
N MET A 1 -35.65 -45.60 57.39
CA MET A 1 -35.14 -44.25 57.71
C MET A 1 -34.39 -43.75 56.50
N SER A 2 -35.00 -42.82 55.76
CA SER A 2 -34.62 -42.40 54.41
C SER A 2 -33.79 -41.13 54.46
N SER A 3 -32.59 -41.13 53.86
CA SER A 3 -31.70 -39.97 53.79
C SER A 3 -31.65 -39.45 52.35
N SER A 4 -32.45 -38.42 52.06
CA SER A 4 -32.53 -37.75 50.77
C SER A 4 -31.27 -36.92 50.48
N GLN A 5 -30.48 -37.37 49.51
CA GLN A 5 -29.30 -36.67 49.00
C GLN A 5 -29.77 -35.64 47.94
N LYS A 6 -29.95 -34.37 48.36
CA LYS A 6 -30.25 -33.24 47.47
C LYS A 6 -29.04 -32.96 46.55
N GLN A 7 -29.11 -33.43 45.31
CA GLN A 7 -28.26 -32.96 44.21
C GLN A 7 -28.57 -31.47 43.96
N ARG A 8 -27.59 -30.59 44.25
CA ARG A 8 -27.65 -29.19 43.85
C ARG A 8 -27.33 -29.12 42.35
N LEU A 9 -28.33 -28.79 41.54
CA LEU A 9 -28.11 -28.44 40.14
C LEU A 9 -27.18 -27.21 40.06
N PRO A 10 -26.18 -27.21 39.16
CA PRO A 10 -25.38 -26.03 38.91
C PRO A 10 -26.26 -24.90 38.35
N ASN A 11 -26.02 -23.70 38.86
CA ASN A 11 -26.79 -22.51 38.63
C ASN A 11 -26.71 -22.12 37.13
N GLN A 12 -27.80 -22.31 36.39
CA GLN A 12 -27.92 -22.06 34.94
C GLN A 12 -27.43 -20.65 34.51
N ARG A 13 -27.46 -19.68 35.43
CA ARG A 13 -26.95 -18.32 35.22
C ARG A 13 -25.43 -18.25 35.02
N GLN A 14 -24.67 -19.18 35.61
CA GLN A 14 -23.21 -19.21 35.45
C GLN A 14 -22.81 -19.74 34.05
N MET A 15 -23.54 -20.70 33.49
CA MET A 15 -23.28 -21.19 32.12
C MET A 15 -23.64 -20.16 31.05
N ALA A 16 -24.69 -19.35 31.26
CA ALA A 16 -25.02 -18.27 30.34
C ALA A 16 -23.96 -17.15 30.36
N GLN A 17 -23.33 -16.89 31.51
CA GLN A 17 -22.27 -15.90 31.64
C GLN A 17 -20.94 -16.36 31.02
N THR A 18 -20.57 -17.63 31.14
CA THR A 18 -19.38 -18.17 30.46
C THR A 18 -19.60 -18.27 28.95
N ASN A 19 -20.79 -18.63 28.49
CA ASN A 19 -21.09 -18.67 27.06
C ASN A 19 -21.08 -17.26 26.45
N ASN A 20 -21.58 -16.25 27.17
CA ASN A 20 -21.46 -14.86 26.76
C ASN A 20 -20.00 -14.37 26.77
N ARG A 21 -19.15 -14.79 27.72
CA ARG A 21 -17.72 -14.48 27.69
C ARG A 21 -16.98 -15.16 26.53
N ALA A 22 -17.28 -16.42 26.23
CA ALA A 22 -16.68 -17.14 25.11
C ALA A 22 -17.13 -16.55 23.75
N LEU A 23 -18.40 -16.16 23.61
CA LEU A 23 -18.87 -15.43 22.44
C LEU A 23 -18.27 -14.03 22.34
N GLN A 24 -18.00 -13.38 23.47
CA GLN A 24 -17.34 -12.08 23.53
C GLN A 24 -15.84 -12.17 23.23
N GLU A 25 -15.17 -13.28 23.56
CA GLU A 25 -13.79 -13.57 23.12
C GLU A 25 -13.71 -13.92 21.63
N ILE A 26 -14.70 -14.62 21.07
CA ILE A 26 -14.80 -14.85 19.62
C ILE A 26 -15.02 -13.52 18.88
N HIS A 27 -15.82 -12.61 19.44
CA HIS A 27 -16.01 -11.24 18.91
C HIS A 27 -14.84 -10.29 19.16
N LEU A 28 -13.90 -10.61 20.08
CA LEU A 28 -12.70 -9.82 20.34
C LEU A 28 -11.48 -10.25 19.50
N SER A 29 -11.56 -11.37 18.80
CA SER A 29 -10.57 -11.78 17.80
C SER A 29 -10.92 -11.27 16.39
N GLU A 30 -12.01 -10.52 16.23
CA GLU A 30 -12.16 -9.60 15.11
C GLU A 30 -11.35 -8.35 15.47
N ASN A 31 -10.03 -8.51 15.48
CA ASN A 31 -9.13 -7.39 15.34
C ASN A 31 -9.36 -6.91 13.89
N PRO A 32 -10.11 -5.82 13.62
CA PRO A 32 -10.07 -5.24 12.29
C PRO A 32 -8.60 -4.96 12.09
N ALA A 33 -8.01 -5.70 11.15
CA ALA A 33 -6.59 -5.75 10.85
C ALA A 33 -5.96 -4.45 11.32
N ALA A 34 -5.15 -4.50 12.38
CA ALA A 34 -4.34 -3.37 12.81
C ALA A 34 -3.86 -2.73 11.52
N GLU A 35 -4.44 -1.57 11.21
CA GLU A 35 -4.17 -0.86 9.99
C GLU A 35 -2.70 -0.48 10.16
N THR A 36 -1.80 -1.36 9.74
CA THR A 36 -0.45 -0.97 9.35
C THR A 36 -0.71 0.26 8.53
N PRO A 37 -0.32 1.45 9.01
CA PRO A 37 -0.76 2.70 8.43
C PRO A 37 -0.48 2.54 6.95
N GLU A 38 -1.54 2.39 6.16
CA GLU A 38 -1.36 2.33 4.72
C GLU A 38 -0.62 3.61 4.44
N GLU A 39 0.63 3.48 4.02
CA GLU A 39 1.45 4.60 3.66
C GLU A 39 0.75 5.16 2.40
N LYS A 40 -0.25 6.00 2.67
CA LYS A 40 -1.10 6.61 1.66
C LYS A 40 -0.24 7.71 1.12
N PHE A 41 0.05 7.61 -0.17
CA PHE A 41 0.75 8.66 -0.88
C PHE A 41 0.04 9.99 -0.56
N PRO A 42 0.78 11.00 -0.07
CA PRO A 42 0.16 12.16 0.56
C PRO A 42 -0.79 12.86 -0.41
N GLU A 43 -2.08 12.91 -0.12
CA GLU A 43 -3.13 13.44 -1.02
C GLU A 43 -2.89 14.86 -1.55
N LYS A 44 -2.02 15.63 -0.90
CA LYS A 44 -1.62 16.98 -1.32
C LYS A 44 -0.12 17.00 -1.62
N PRO A 45 0.29 17.38 -2.84
CA PRO A 45 1.70 17.56 -3.16
C PRO A 45 2.27 18.63 -2.23
N SER A 46 3.30 18.29 -1.45
CA SER A 46 4.05 19.28 -0.70
C SER A 46 4.98 20.01 -1.66
N TYR A 47 4.43 20.95 -2.43
CA TYR A 47 5.12 21.65 -3.52
C TYR A 47 6.47 22.28 -3.08
N LEU A 48 6.58 22.69 -1.81
CA LEU A 48 7.82 23.24 -1.24
C LEU A 48 8.98 22.24 -1.19
N LYS A 49 8.71 20.95 -0.94
CA LYS A 49 9.78 19.93 -0.93
C LYS A 49 10.30 19.69 -2.35
N TYR A 50 9.40 19.70 -3.33
CA TYR A 50 9.73 19.54 -4.74
C TYR A 50 10.49 20.73 -5.33
N THR A 51 10.26 21.95 -4.83
CA THR A 51 11.01 23.12 -5.31
C THR A 51 12.50 23.04 -4.95
N PHE A 52 12.86 22.44 -3.82
CA PHE A 52 14.27 22.26 -3.46
C PHE A 52 14.91 21.04 -4.14
N ALA A 53 14.14 20.01 -4.46
CA ALA A 53 14.63 18.80 -5.11
C ALA A 53 14.77 18.91 -6.64
N ASN A 54 14.37 20.03 -7.24
CA ASN A 54 14.40 20.20 -8.70
C ASN A 54 15.86 20.24 -9.21
N PRO A 55 16.26 19.37 -10.17
CA PRO A 55 17.62 19.33 -10.71
C PRO A 55 18.12 20.67 -11.26
N TYR A 56 17.23 21.55 -11.74
CA TYR A 56 17.61 22.89 -12.21
C TYR A 56 18.06 23.82 -11.08
N ASN A 57 17.49 23.70 -9.88
CA ASN A 57 17.96 24.47 -8.72
C ASN A 57 19.29 23.93 -8.22
N LEU A 58 19.48 22.60 -8.25
CA LEU A 58 20.75 21.98 -7.85
C LEU A 58 21.90 22.33 -8.80
N THR A 59 21.65 22.42 -10.11
CA THR A 59 22.67 22.84 -11.08
C THR A 59 22.97 24.34 -10.98
N LEU A 60 21.97 25.16 -10.69
CA LEU A 60 22.15 26.60 -10.49
C LEU A 60 22.93 26.90 -9.21
N LEU A 61 22.56 26.28 -8.09
CA LEU A 61 23.26 26.39 -6.81
C LEU A 61 24.67 25.81 -6.94
N GLY A 62 24.81 24.62 -7.53
CA GLY A 62 26.11 23.97 -7.75
C GLY A 62 27.02 24.80 -8.66
N GLY A 63 26.49 25.36 -9.74
CA GLY A 63 27.21 26.25 -10.65
C GLY A 63 27.61 27.57 -9.98
N ALA A 64 26.72 28.16 -9.18
CA ALA A 64 27.01 29.38 -8.42
C ALA A 64 28.05 29.14 -7.31
N LEU A 65 28.01 27.99 -6.65
CA LEU A 65 28.99 27.59 -5.65
C LEU A 65 30.36 27.37 -6.30
N LEU A 66 30.41 26.63 -7.42
CA LEU A 66 31.64 26.44 -8.19
C LEU A 66 32.19 27.77 -8.71
N ALA A 67 31.34 28.64 -9.26
CA ALA A 67 31.74 29.98 -9.72
C ALA A 67 32.23 30.85 -8.56
N SER A 68 31.58 30.79 -7.40
CA SER A 68 31.97 31.53 -6.20
C SER A 68 33.32 31.05 -5.65
N ALA A 69 33.56 29.74 -5.66
CA ALA A 69 34.83 29.14 -5.26
C ALA A 69 35.97 29.51 -6.22
N LEU A 70 35.71 29.49 -7.53
CA LEU A 70 36.69 29.83 -8.56
C LEU A 70 37.02 31.33 -8.59
N THR A 71 36.03 32.19 -8.36
CA THR A 71 36.19 33.65 -8.38
C THR A 71 36.54 34.24 -7.01
N LEU A 72 36.57 33.41 -5.95
CA LEU A 72 36.68 33.84 -4.54
C LEU A 72 35.66 34.92 -4.14
N ASN A 73 34.55 35.02 -4.89
CA ASN A 73 33.56 36.07 -4.68
C ASN A 73 32.29 35.48 -4.06
N PRO A 74 32.04 35.71 -2.76
CA PRO A 74 30.85 35.18 -2.08
C PRO A 74 29.56 35.86 -2.54
N LEU A 75 29.62 37.02 -3.21
CA LEU A 75 28.43 37.72 -3.69
C LEU A 75 27.68 36.91 -4.76
N ILE A 76 28.37 36.10 -5.55
CA ILE A 76 27.74 35.24 -6.57
C ILE A 76 26.89 34.15 -5.91
N ALA A 77 27.40 33.55 -4.83
CA ALA A 77 26.66 32.57 -4.05
C ALA A 77 25.45 33.21 -3.35
N VAL A 78 25.61 34.40 -2.76
CA VAL A 78 24.51 35.13 -2.11
C VAL A 78 23.45 35.59 -3.12
N ALA A 79 23.86 36.05 -4.30
CA ALA A 79 22.94 36.43 -5.38
C ALA A 79 22.15 35.22 -5.88
N ALA A 80 22.80 34.07 -6.07
CA ALA A 80 22.12 32.83 -6.45
C ALA A 80 21.11 32.39 -5.39
N LEU A 81 21.50 32.38 -4.10
CA LEU A 81 20.58 32.07 -3.00
C LEU A 81 19.41 33.05 -2.91
N GLY A 82 19.65 34.35 -3.16
CA GLY A 82 18.61 35.37 -3.17
C GLY A 82 17.63 35.20 -4.33
N LEU A 83 18.14 34.83 -5.52
CA LEU A 83 17.33 34.58 -6.71
C LEU A 83 16.54 33.27 -6.57
N GLU A 84 17.14 32.23 -5.99
CA GLU A 84 16.45 30.99 -5.62
C GLU A 84 15.37 31.24 -4.55
N GLY A 85 15.65 32.04 -3.53
CA GLY A 85 14.67 32.43 -2.52
C GLY A 85 13.49 33.21 -3.11
N LEU A 86 13.78 34.17 -3.99
CA LEU A 86 12.76 34.93 -4.73
C LEU A 86 11.96 34.03 -5.68
N TRP A 87 12.64 33.09 -6.35
CA TRP A 87 12.02 32.13 -7.26
C TRP A 87 11.15 31.11 -6.52
N VAL A 88 11.53 30.63 -5.34
CA VAL A 88 10.71 29.73 -4.52
C VAL A 88 9.47 30.46 -4.00
N LEU A 89 9.61 31.71 -3.58
CA LEU A 89 8.49 32.53 -3.10
C LEU A 89 7.48 32.84 -4.22
N HIS A 90 7.97 33.08 -5.45
CA HIS A 90 7.12 33.41 -6.59
C HIS A 90 6.59 32.16 -7.33
N GLY A 91 7.44 31.15 -7.52
CA GLY A 91 7.14 29.90 -8.22
C GLY A 91 6.07 29.09 -7.49
N SER A 92 6.09 29.06 -6.15
CA SER A 92 5.07 28.38 -5.33
C SER A 92 3.64 28.84 -5.61
N GLN A 93 3.44 30.07 -6.09
CA GLN A 93 2.11 30.66 -6.29
C GLN A 93 1.60 30.55 -7.74
N SER A 94 2.47 30.19 -8.70
CA SER A 94 2.10 30.12 -10.11
C SER A 94 1.37 28.81 -10.43
N ARG A 95 0.05 28.90 -10.62
CA ARG A 95 -0.81 27.77 -11.05
C ARG A 95 -0.37 27.13 -12.37
N PHE A 96 0.37 27.87 -13.21
CA PHE A 96 0.88 27.37 -14.49
C PHE A 96 2.06 26.39 -14.29
N MET A 97 2.98 26.72 -13.36
CA MET A 97 4.14 25.87 -13.07
C MET A 97 3.73 24.59 -12.32
N GLN A 98 2.74 24.71 -11.43
CA GLN A 98 2.08 23.59 -10.77
C GLN A 98 1.58 22.58 -11.80
N ARG A 99 0.84 23.07 -12.79
CA ARG A 99 0.24 22.20 -13.80
C ARG A 99 1.20 21.63 -14.83
N MET A 100 2.25 22.38 -15.18
CA MET A 100 3.14 21.99 -16.27
C MET A 100 4.35 21.16 -15.82
N LEU A 101 4.90 21.41 -14.64
CA LEU A 101 6.10 20.70 -14.15
C LEU A 101 5.84 19.83 -12.92
N TRP A 102 4.99 20.26 -12.00
CA TRP A 102 4.79 19.52 -10.75
C TRP A 102 3.74 18.41 -10.87
N ASP A 103 2.63 18.64 -11.56
CA ASP A 103 1.63 17.60 -11.84
C ASP A 103 2.23 16.37 -12.55
N PRO A 104 3.01 16.49 -13.65
CA PRO A 104 3.57 15.31 -14.31
C PRO A 104 4.67 14.60 -13.48
N MET A 105 5.41 15.32 -12.64
CA MET A 105 6.40 14.71 -11.75
C MET A 105 5.72 13.95 -10.61
N TYR A 106 4.68 14.55 -10.03
CA TYR A 106 3.89 13.93 -8.98
C TYR A 106 3.13 12.69 -9.50
N GLU A 107 2.58 12.75 -10.71
CA GLU A 107 1.99 11.57 -11.35
C GLU A 107 3.01 10.45 -11.55
N LYS A 108 4.24 10.76 -11.99
CA LYS A 108 5.32 9.77 -12.11
C LYS A 108 5.66 9.12 -10.78
N GLU A 109 5.89 9.91 -9.74
CA GLU A 109 6.21 9.36 -8.42
C GLU A 109 5.06 8.54 -7.83
N ARG A 110 3.81 8.98 -8.03
CA ARG A 110 2.63 8.21 -7.64
C ARG A 110 2.61 6.86 -8.36
N LEU A 111 2.86 6.83 -9.67
CA LEU A 111 2.91 5.59 -10.46
C LEU A 111 4.04 4.67 -10.00
N GLU A 112 5.22 5.22 -9.71
CA GLU A 112 6.36 4.46 -9.16
C GLU A 112 6.04 3.89 -7.78
N TYR A 113 5.37 4.67 -6.93
CA TYR A 113 4.95 4.24 -5.62
C TYR A 113 3.93 3.09 -5.70
N GLU A 114 2.91 3.22 -6.57
CA GLU A 114 1.93 2.16 -6.82
C GLU A 114 2.61 0.89 -7.39
N GLN A 115 3.62 1.04 -8.25
CA GLN A 115 4.41 -0.09 -8.75
C GLN A 115 5.23 -0.78 -7.66
N ARG A 116 5.87 -0.01 -6.78
CA ARG A 116 6.63 -0.55 -5.63
C ARG A 116 5.72 -1.29 -4.67
N ARG A 117 4.58 -0.70 -4.29
CA ARG A 117 3.58 -1.38 -3.45
C ARG A 117 3.11 -2.69 -4.09
N ARG A 118 2.92 -2.73 -5.41
CA ARG A 118 2.58 -3.98 -6.12
C ARG A 118 3.70 -5.00 -6.03
N MET A 119 4.95 -4.60 -6.25
CA MET A 119 6.10 -5.51 -6.15
C MET A 119 6.28 -6.04 -4.73
N GLU A 120 6.10 -5.22 -3.69
CA GLU A 120 6.14 -5.66 -2.29
C GLU A 120 5.03 -6.66 -1.97
N GLN A 121 3.83 -6.46 -2.51
CA GLN A 121 2.74 -7.43 -2.36
C GLN A 121 3.07 -8.75 -3.05
N VAL A 122 3.68 -8.70 -4.25
CA VAL A 122 4.19 -9.87 -4.97
C VAL A 122 5.30 -10.57 -4.20
N GLU A 123 6.22 -9.84 -3.58
CA GLU A 123 7.28 -10.44 -2.77
C GLU A 123 6.72 -11.20 -1.55
N LYS A 124 5.64 -10.70 -0.95
CA LYS A 124 4.93 -11.37 0.16
C LYS A 124 4.18 -12.63 -0.27
N LEU A 125 3.91 -12.83 -1.56
CA LEU A 125 3.29 -14.05 -2.07
C LEU A 125 4.30 -15.21 -2.06
N GLY A 126 3.86 -16.43 -1.77
CA GLY A 126 4.71 -17.63 -1.90
C GLY A 126 5.17 -17.87 -3.36
N GLN A 127 6.21 -18.70 -3.55
CA GLN A 127 6.85 -18.95 -4.86
C GLN A 127 5.87 -19.36 -5.98
N GLY A 128 4.79 -20.07 -5.66
CA GLY A 128 3.74 -20.43 -6.62
C GLY A 128 2.85 -19.26 -7.05
N GLY A 129 2.53 -18.35 -6.13
CA GLY A 129 1.73 -17.14 -6.41
C GLY A 129 2.52 -16.09 -7.19
N GLN A 130 3.79 -15.92 -6.85
CA GLN A 130 4.70 -14.99 -7.53
C GLN A 130 4.79 -15.26 -9.04
N ASN A 131 5.06 -16.51 -9.43
CA ASN A 131 5.20 -16.87 -10.85
C ASN A 131 3.94 -16.60 -11.66
N ARG A 132 2.75 -16.85 -11.08
CA ARG A 132 1.47 -16.59 -11.75
C ARG A 132 1.24 -15.09 -11.95
N VAL A 133 1.48 -14.29 -10.92
CA VAL A 133 1.32 -12.83 -10.99
C VAL A 133 2.31 -12.23 -11.98
N LEU A 134 3.57 -12.66 -11.97
CA LEU A 134 4.59 -12.17 -12.90
C LEU A 134 4.21 -12.48 -14.36
N GLN A 135 3.70 -13.68 -14.63
CA GLN A 135 3.20 -14.04 -15.97
C GLN A 135 2.02 -13.15 -16.40
N LEU A 136 1.10 -12.85 -15.49
CA LEU A 136 -0.04 -11.96 -15.76
C LEU A 136 0.41 -10.53 -16.08
N ILE A 137 1.34 -9.98 -15.30
CA ILE A 137 1.91 -8.64 -15.54
C ILE A 137 2.64 -8.59 -16.88
N GLU A 138 3.41 -9.63 -17.23
CA GLU A 138 4.11 -9.69 -18.51
C GLU A 138 3.13 -9.70 -19.69
N LYS A 139 2.03 -10.46 -19.58
CA LYS A 139 0.98 -10.48 -20.60
C LYS A 139 0.28 -9.14 -20.75
N GLU A 140 0.02 -8.43 -19.65
CA GLU A 140 -0.53 -7.07 -19.68
C GLU A 140 0.39 -6.11 -20.45
N LYS A 141 1.70 -6.13 -20.15
CA LYS A 141 2.70 -5.31 -20.86
C LYS A 141 2.74 -5.64 -22.35
N GLN A 142 2.68 -6.93 -22.70
CA GLN A 142 2.65 -7.36 -24.10
C GLN A 142 1.42 -6.82 -24.83
N ILE A 143 0.23 -6.87 -24.21
CA ILE A 143 -1.00 -6.31 -24.76
C ILE A 143 -0.87 -4.80 -24.97
N GLN A 144 -0.33 -4.07 -23.98
CA GLN A 144 -0.10 -2.63 -24.09
C GLN A 144 0.87 -2.27 -25.24
N GLN A 145 1.99 -3.01 -25.36
CA GLN A 145 2.95 -2.80 -26.45
C GLN A 145 2.32 -3.02 -27.82
N LEU A 146 1.52 -4.08 -27.98
CA LEU A 146 0.81 -4.38 -29.24
C LEU A 146 -0.23 -3.31 -29.58
N ALA A 147 -0.93 -2.76 -28.56
CA ALA A 147 -1.88 -1.67 -28.73
C ALA A 147 -1.20 -0.36 -29.14
N MET A 148 0.00 -0.07 -28.63
CA MET A 148 0.78 1.10 -29.04
C MET A 148 1.30 1.00 -30.48
N GLN A 149 1.63 -0.21 -30.94
CA GLN A 149 2.10 -0.45 -32.31
C GLN A 149 0.99 -0.30 -33.37
N ASN A 150 -0.28 -0.37 -32.97
CA ASN A 150 -1.43 -0.29 -33.88
C ASN A 150 -2.42 0.82 -33.47
N PRO A 151 -2.08 2.11 -33.69
CA PRO A 151 -2.88 3.24 -33.20
C PRO A 151 -4.30 3.29 -33.77
N SER A 152 -4.53 2.79 -34.99
CA SER A 152 -5.86 2.81 -35.62
C SER A 152 -6.86 1.86 -34.93
N PHE A 153 -6.38 0.83 -34.23
CA PHE A 153 -7.21 -0.08 -33.43
C PHE A 153 -7.51 0.47 -32.02
N THR A 154 -6.68 1.39 -31.52
CA THR A 154 -6.65 1.84 -30.11
C THR A 154 -7.53 3.08 -29.84
N GLY A 155 -8.18 3.63 -30.88
CA GLY A 155 -8.83 4.95 -30.87
C GLY A 155 -9.83 5.20 -29.73
N ASP A 156 -10.70 4.24 -29.41
CA ASP A 156 -11.64 4.37 -28.28
C ASP A 156 -12.02 3.02 -27.64
N LEU A 157 -12.22 1.97 -28.45
CA LEU A 157 -12.69 0.68 -27.95
C LEU A 157 -11.65 -0.04 -27.08
N LEU A 158 -10.40 -0.13 -27.55
CA LEU A 158 -9.35 -0.85 -26.84
C LEU A 158 -8.82 -0.10 -25.61
N ARG A 159 -8.92 1.24 -25.57
CA ARG A 159 -8.41 2.02 -24.43
C ARG A 159 -9.14 1.68 -23.13
N HIS A 160 -10.45 1.45 -23.21
CA HIS A 160 -11.25 1.01 -22.08
C HIS A 160 -10.95 -0.44 -21.69
N GLU A 161 -10.79 -1.34 -22.65
CA GLU A 161 -10.47 -2.75 -22.40
C GLU A 161 -9.05 -2.95 -21.83
N ILE A 162 -8.08 -2.13 -22.24
CA ILE A 162 -6.74 -2.10 -21.64
C ILE A 162 -6.83 -1.66 -20.18
N THR A 163 -7.63 -0.63 -19.89
CA THR A 163 -7.85 -0.16 -18.52
C THR A 163 -8.54 -1.24 -17.66
N LYS A 164 -9.54 -1.95 -18.22
CA LYS A 164 -10.17 -3.10 -17.53
C LYS A 164 -9.17 -4.22 -17.26
N THR A 165 -8.33 -4.54 -18.25
CA THR A 165 -7.30 -5.58 -18.10
C THR A 165 -6.37 -5.24 -16.94
N HIS A 166 -5.92 -3.98 -16.86
CA HIS A 166 -5.12 -3.48 -15.74
C HIS A 166 -5.82 -3.65 -14.39
N ASN A 167 -7.08 -3.22 -14.30
CA ASN A 167 -7.88 -3.35 -13.09
C ASN A 167 -8.08 -4.81 -12.67
N LEU A 168 -8.24 -5.72 -13.63
CA LEU A 168 -8.38 -7.15 -13.39
C LEU A 168 -7.07 -7.76 -12.83
N VAL A 169 -5.91 -7.36 -13.36
CA VAL A 169 -4.62 -7.78 -12.81
C VAL A 169 -4.48 -7.30 -11.36
N ASN A 170 -4.85 -6.05 -11.07
CA ASN A 170 -4.79 -5.52 -9.70
C ASN A 170 -5.71 -6.31 -8.74
N ALA A 171 -6.97 -6.56 -9.13
CA ALA A 171 -7.90 -7.35 -8.33
C ALA A 171 -7.40 -8.79 -8.11
N PHE A 172 -6.72 -9.38 -9.10
CA PHE A 172 -6.10 -10.70 -8.96
C PHE A 172 -4.95 -10.69 -7.95
N ILE A 173 -4.11 -9.66 -7.93
CA ILE A 173 -3.02 -9.52 -6.96
C ILE A 173 -3.60 -9.45 -5.54
N ASP A 174 -4.61 -8.61 -5.32
CA ASP A 174 -5.28 -8.47 -4.01
C ASP A 174 -5.89 -9.80 -3.54
N LEU A 175 -6.52 -10.54 -4.45
CA LEU A 175 -7.07 -11.87 -4.16
C LEU A 175 -5.96 -12.87 -3.82
N ALA A 176 -4.88 -12.89 -4.60
CA ALA A 176 -3.77 -13.81 -4.37
C ALA A 176 -3.11 -13.56 -3.00
N VAL A 177 -2.93 -12.29 -2.62
CA VAL A 177 -2.41 -11.91 -1.30
C VAL A 177 -3.36 -12.39 -0.20
N THR A 178 -4.66 -12.20 -0.40
CA THR A 178 -5.69 -12.65 0.54
C THR A 178 -5.68 -14.16 0.71
N CYS A 179 -5.61 -14.93 -0.38
CA CYS A 179 -5.46 -16.39 -0.34
C CYS A 179 -4.19 -16.81 0.41
N SER A 180 -3.05 -16.18 0.15
CA SER A 180 -1.80 -16.49 0.85
C SER A 180 -1.90 -16.19 2.35
N ARG A 181 -2.57 -15.10 2.75
CA ARG A 181 -2.84 -14.81 4.17
C ARG A 181 -3.70 -15.89 4.82
N TYR A 182 -4.75 -16.34 4.13
CA TYR A 182 -5.61 -17.41 4.64
C TYR A 182 -4.89 -18.76 4.71
N GLU A 183 -4.06 -19.10 3.73
CA GLU A 183 -3.23 -20.31 3.76
C GLU A 183 -2.28 -20.29 4.96
N ASN A 184 -1.61 -19.16 5.21
CA ASN A 184 -0.72 -18.99 6.37
C ASN A 184 -1.50 -19.08 7.69
N TYR A 185 -2.71 -18.54 7.75
CA TYR A 185 -3.59 -18.65 8.92
C TYR A 185 -4.08 -20.09 9.15
N LEU A 186 -4.48 -20.80 8.09
CA LEU A 186 -4.86 -22.20 8.18
C LEU A 186 -3.69 -23.08 8.61
N ALA A 187 -2.46 -22.76 8.16
CA ALA A 187 -1.26 -23.46 8.58
C ALA A 187 -0.91 -23.24 10.06
N SER A 188 -1.32 -22.12 10.67
CA SER A 188 -1.09 -21.86 12.10
C SER A 188 -2.15 -22.48 13.02
N ILE A 189 -3.29 -22.92 12.47
CA ILE A 189 -4.35 -23.58 13.24
C ILE A 189 -3.95 -25.02 13.55
N ASP A 190 -3.69 -25.31 14.83
CA ASP A 190 -3.43 -26.65 15.32
C ASP A 190 -4.74 -27.43 15.57
N LEU A 191 -5.12 -28.25 14.59
CA LEU A 191 -6.28 -29.13 14.66
C LEU A 191 -6.24 -30.07 15.88
N LYS A 192 -5.05 -30.43 16.38
CA LYS A 192 -4.93 -31.33 17.54
C LYS A 192 -5.32 -30.64 18.84
N GLN A 193 -5.02 -29.35 18.99
CA GLN A 193 -5.48 -28.57 20.15
C GLN A 193 -7.00 -28.40 20.16
N ILE A 194 -7.61 -28.20 18.99
CA ILE A 194 -9.07 -28.10 18.87
C ILE A 194 -9.73 -29.42 19.27
N GLU A 195 -9.20 -30.56 18.80
CA GLU A 195 -9.71 -31.89 19.15
C GLU A 195 -9.49 -32.24 20.65
N ALA A 196 -8.34 -31.86 21.20
CA ALA A 196 -8.05 -32.02 22.64
C ALA A 196 -9.01 -31.19 23.50
N THR A 197 -9.31 -29.95 23.09
CA THR A 197 -10.29 -29.10 23.77
C THR A 197 -11.68 -29.71 23.69
N ARG A 198 -12.09 -30.20 22.51
CA ARG A 198 -13.39 -30.87 22.31
C ARG A 198 -13.57 -32.10 23.19
N SER A 199 -12.57 -32.98 23.24
CA SER A 199 -12.63 -34.21 24.04
C SER A 199 -12.69 -33.93 25.54
N HIS A 200 -11.99 -32.90 26.03
CA HIS A 200 -12.10 -32.44 27.41
C HIS A 200 -13.54 -32.04 27.78
N TRP A 201 -14.24 -31.30 26.89
CA TRP A 201 -15.63 -30.90 27.14
C TRP A 201 -16.66 -32.05 27.05
N GLN A 202 -16.34 -33.15 26.37
CA GLN A 202 -17.21 -34.34 26.32
C GLN A 202 -17.11 -35.23 27.57
N GLN A 203 -16.07 -35.06 28.38
CA GLN A 203 -15.86 -35.79 29.62
C GLN A 203 -16.51 -35.12 30.84
N PHE A 204 -17.04 -33.90 30.69
CA PHE A 204 -17.81 -33.16 31.69
C PHE A 204 -19.30 -33.18 31.39
#